data_AF-A0A832LDE7-F1
#
_entry.id   AF-A0A832LDE7-F1
#
_cell.length_a   1.000
_cell.length_b   1.000
_cell.length_c   1.000
_cell.angle_alpha   90.00
_cell.angle_beta   90.00
_cell.angle_gamma   90.00
#
_symmetry.space_group_name_H-M   'P 1'
#
loop_
_entity.id
_entity.type
_entity.pdbx_description
1 polymer ?
#
loop_
_entity_poly.entity_id
_entity_poly.type
_entity_poly.pdbx_seq_one_letter_code
_entity_poly.pdbx_strand_id
1 'polypeptide(L)'
;MARKTIFQKLHDTEACHAVCIAQYPLGFKDAFIVMMRTDVNKLNLYGFEEDEENHTLMTRDLNDVEYAEFKRREKLYQKTMHSDVGRVYELKSNGFRAWYKSKKSRTRRKKAV
;
A
#
# COMPACT_ATOMS: atom_id res chain seq x y z
N MET A 1 13.92 21.58 -9.26
CA MET A 1 13.88 20.10 -9.25
C MET A 1 12.41 19.69 -9.28
N ALA A 2 12.00 18.78 -10.18
CA ALA A 2 10.62 18.30 -10.22
C ALA A 2 10.29 17.54 -8.92
N ARG A 3 9.16 17.86 -8.28
CA ARG A 3 8.72 17.18 -7.06
C ARG A 3 8.36 15.74 -7.42
N LYS A 4 9.08 14.77 -6.84
CA LYS A 4 8.77 13.34 -7.04
C LYS A 4 7.34 13.03 -6.60
N THR A 5 6.63 12.22 -7.39
CA THR A 5 5.28 11.76 -7.06
C THR A 5 5.31 10.77 -5.89
N ILE A 6 4.16 10.52 -5.27
CA ILE A 6 4.07 9.55 -4.17
C ILE A 6 4.47 8.14 -4.64
N PHE A 7 4.02 7.72 -5.83
CA PHE A 7 4.38 6.41 -6.38
C PHE A 7 5.86 6.31 -6.73
N GLN A 8 6.48 7.38 -7.27
CA GLN A 8 7.92 7.40 -7.47
C GLN A 8 8.67 7.17 -6.15
N LYS A 9 8.28 7.87 -5.07
CA LYS A 9 8.91 7.68 -3.76
C LYS A 9 8.70 6.28 -3.19
N LEU A 10 7.50 5.75 -3.31
CA LEU A 10 7.17 4.40 -2.84
C LEU A 10 8.01 3.33 -3.56
N HIS A 11 8.23 3.49 -4.87
CA HIS A 11 9.07 2.57 -5.63
C HIS A 11 10.56 2.77 -5.34
N ASP A 12 11.05 4.02 -5.28
CA ASP A 12 12.46 4.34 -5.00
C ASP A 12 12.92 3.82 -3.62
N THR A 13 12.01 3.80 -2.65
CA THR A 13 12.27 3.30 -1.28
C THR A 13 11.94 1.83 -1.11
N GLU A 14 11.47 1.16 -2.17
CA GLU A 14 10.94 -0.20 -2.16
C GLU A 14 9.95 -0.43 -1.02
N ALA A 15 9.13 0.57 -0.68
CA ALA A 15 8.22 0.52 0.46
C ALA A 15 7.14 -0.54 0.24
N CYS A 16 6.93 -1.41 1.23
CA CYS A 16 5.84 -2.38 1.22
C CYS A 16 4.51 -1.65 1.40
N HIS A 17 3.65 -1.69 0.38
CA HIS A 17 2.36 -1.00 0.40
C HIS A 17 1.32 -1.72 -0.46
N ALA A 18 0.06 -1.34 -0.24
CA ALA A 18 -1.08 -1.68 -1.08
C ALA A 18 -1.84 -0.41 -1.47
N VAL A 19 -2.52 -0.48 -2.61
CA VAL A 19 -3.50 0.53 -3.03
C VAL A 19 -4.88 -0.09 -2.91
N CYS A 20 -5.73 0.56 -2.11
CA CYS A 20 -7.12 0.19 -1.89
C CYS A 20 -8.00 1.11 -2.72
N ILE A 21 -9.03 0.53 -3.35
CA ILE A 21 -10.09 1.27 -4.02
C ILE A 21 -11.40 0.81 -3.39
N ALA A 22 -12.00 1.64 -2.54
CA ALA A 22 -13.33 1.43 -2.03
C ALA A 22 -14.35 1.79 -3.13
N GLN A 23 -15.42 1.03 -3.23
CA GLN A 23 -16.53 1.30 -4.13
C GLN A 23 -17.82 1.33 -3.30
N TYR A 24 -18.42 2.51 -3.19
CA TYR A 24 -19.66 2.68 -2.46
C TYR A 24 -20.87 2.38 -3.35
N PRO A 25 -22.00 1.92 -2.79
CA PRO A 25 -23.22 1.62 -3.55
C PRO A 25 -23.72 2.78 -4.42
N LEU A 26 -23.41 4.02 -4.03
CA LEU A 26 -23.77 5.24 -4.74
C LEU A 26 -22.80 5.63 -5.88
N GLY A 27 -21.80 4.78 -6.18
CA GLY A 27 -20.86 4.97 -7.29
C GLY A 27 -19.61 5.79 -6.94
N PHE A 28 -19.51 6.34 -5.73
CA PHE A 28 -18.30 6.99 -5.24
C PHE A 28 -17.15 5.99 -5.09
N LYS A 29 -15.95 6.43 -5.46
CA LYS A 29 -14.72 5.63 -5.36
C LYS A 29 -13.69 6.40 -4.58
N ASP A 30 -13.38 5.92 -3.39
CA ASP A 30 -12.25 6.41 -2.63
C ASP A 30 -11.05 5.52 -2.90
N ALA A 31 -9.90 6.13 -3.15
CA ALA A 31 -8.67 5.41 -3.39
C ALA A 31 -7.62 5.88 -2.39
N PHE A 32 -6.96 4.93 -1.74
CA PHE A 32 -5.99 5.24 -0.69
C PHE A 32 -4.87 4.21 -0.68
N ILE A 33 -3.71 4.61 -0.18
CA ILE A 33 -2.56 3.73 0.05
C ILE A 33 -2.61 3.26 1.49
N VAL A 34 -2.32 1.98 1.72
CA VAL A 34 -2.09 1.42 3.04
C VAL A 34 -0.67 0.88 3.12
N MET A 35 0.04 1.18 4.21
CA MET A 35 1.36 0.64 4.48
C MET A 35 1.63 0.50 5.98
N MET A 36 2.69 -0.25 6.34
CA MET A 36 3.09 -0.40 7.73
C MET A 36 3.74 0.89 8.25
N ARG A 37 3.45 1.27 9.50
CA ARG A 37 4.05 2.43 10.18
C ARG A 37 5.57 2.45 10.12
N THR A 38 6.21 1.28 10.25
CA THR A 38 7.67 1.13 10.19
C THR A 38 8.27 1.54 8.84
N ASP A 39 7.53 1.38 7.74
CA ASP A 39 7.98 1.73 6.40
C ASP A 39 7.69 3.20 6.05
N VAL A 40 6.73 3.84 6.72
CA VAL A 40 6.43 5.28 6.52
C VAL A 40 7.57 6.18 6.96
N ASN A 41 8.34 5.77 7.99
CA ASN A 41 9.51 6.52 8.43
C ASN A 41 10.54 6.76 7.31
N LYS A 42 10.60 5.86 6.30
CA LYS A 42 11.46 6.02 5.11
C LYS A 42 10.95 7.09 4.14
N LEU A 43 9.67 7.47 4.24
CA LEU A 43 8.98 8.43 3.38
C LEU A 43 8.81 9.81 4.03
N ASN A 44 9.32 10.00 5.25
CA ASN A 44 9.16 11.23 6.04
C ASN A 44 7.68 11.67 6.17
N LEU A 45 6.80 10.71 6.53
CA LEU A 45 5.38 10.96 6.82
C LEU A 45 4.63 11.71 5.71
N TYR A 46 4.94 11.44 4.44
CA TYR A 46 4.41 12.19 3.29
C TYR A 46 2.87 12.09 3.19
N GLY A 47 2.15 12.92 3.94
CA GLY A 47 0.68 12.93 4.06
C GLY A 47 0.07 11.58 4.47
N PHE A 48 0.82 10.76 5.20
CA PHE A 48 0.31 9.52 5.76
C PHE A 48 -0.20 9.78 7.17
N GLU A 49 -1.40 9.31 7.43
CA GLU A 49 -2.07 9.39 8.72
C GLU A 49 -2.14 7.99 9.33
N GLU A 50 -2.23 7.95 10.65
CA GLU A 50 -2.35 6.69 11.36
C GLU A 50 -3.78 6.16 11.21
N ASP A 51 -3.91 4.87 10.94
CA ASP A 51 -5.21 4.24 10.88
C ASP A 51 -5.86 4.24 12.28
N GLU A 52 -7.12 4.67 12.37
CA GLU A 52 -7.84 4.85 13.64
C GLU A 52 -8.06 3.52 14.39
N GLU A 53 -8.26 2.42 13.65
CA GLU A 53 -8.54 1.11 14.23
C GLU A 53 -7.26 0.28 14.43
N ASN A 54 -6.22 0.55 13.64
CA ASN A 54 -4.98 -0.20 13.65
C ASN A 54 -3.74 0.70 13.55
N HIS A 55 -3.25 1.12 14.71
CA HIS A 55 -2.00 1.89 14.93
C HIS A 55 -0.71 1.32 14.30
N THR A 56 -0.74 0.09 13.77
CA THR A 56 0.40 -0.49 13.05
C THR A 56 0.39 -0.14 11.56
N LEU A 57 -0.73 0.35 11.06
CA LEU A 57 -0.97 0.76 9.68
C LEU A 57 -1.01 2.28 9.57
N MET A 58 -0.66 2.75 8.39
CA MET A 58 -0.74 4.14 7.99
C MET A 58 -1.46 4.20 6.66
N THR A 59 -2.35 5.17 6.51
CA THR A 59 -3.16 5.38 5.31
C THR A 59 -2.87 6.74 4.70
N ARG A 60 -3.12 6.87 3.41
CA ARG A 60 -3.08 8.15 2.69
C ARG A 60 -4.03 8.11 1.53
N ASP A 61 -4.94 9.08 1.47
CA ASP A 61 -5.84 9.22 0.34
C ASP A 61 -5.10 9.66 -0.93
N LEU A 62 -5.58 9.15 -2.06
CA LEU A 62 -5.14 9.51 -3.39
C LEU A 62 -6.11 10.53 -3.97
N ASN A 63 -5.58 11.66 -4.42
CA ASN A 63 -6.35 12.54 -5.29
C ASN A 63 -6.43 11.98 -6.73
N ASP A 64 -7.25 12.60 -7.58
CA ASP A 64 -7.46 12.18 -8.97
C ASP A 64 -6.17 12.05 -9.79
N VAL A 65 -5.20 12.95 -9.56
CA VAL A 65 -3.92 12.95 -10.29
C VAL A 65 -3.06 11.75 -9.88
N GLU A 66 -2.99 11.47 -8.58
CA GLU A 66 -2.27 10.33 -8.03
C GLU A 66 -2.96 9.01 -8.40
N TYR A 67 -4.30 8.98 -8.38
CA TYR A 67 -5.07 7.83 -8.83
C TYR A 67 -4.82 7.54 -10.32
N ALA A 68 -4.83 8.56 -11.18
CA ALA A 68 -4.49 8.40 -12.59
C ALA A 68 -3.05 7.89 -12.77
N GLU A 69 -2.11 8.31 -11.91
CA GLU A 69 -0.75 7.76 -11.92
C GLU A 69 -0.72 6.28 -11.53
N PHE A 70 -1.44 5.89 -10.48
CA PHE A 70 -1.59 4.50 -10.09
C PHE A 70 -2.09 3.66 -11.28
N LYS A 71 -3.14 4.11 -11.97
CA LYS A 71 -3.70 3.40 -13.13
C LYS A 71 -2.68 3.21 -14.26
N ARG A 72 -1.79 4.19 -14.51
CA ARG A 72 -0.67 4.03 -15.47
C ARG A 72 0.37 2.99 -15.01
N ARG A 73 0.50 2.79 -13.70
CA ARG A 73 1.46 1.87 -13.07
C ARG A 73 0.85 0.54 -12.62
N GLU A 74 -0.45 0.33 -12.82
CA GLU A 74 -1.21 -0.82 -12.28
C GLU A 74 -0.60 -2.17 -12.64
N LYS A 75 0.08 -2.28 -13.80
CA LYS A 75 0.82 -3.49 -14.21
C LYS A 75 1.87 -3.97 -13.21
N LEU A 76 2.41 -3.08 -12.37
CA LEU A 76 3.37 -3.39 -11.31
C LEU A 76 2.70 -4.05 -10.08
N TYR A 77 1.38 -3.96 -10.01
CA TYR A 77 0.58 -4.47 -8.92
C TYR A 77 -0.14 -5.76 -9.33
N GLN A 78 -0.41 -6.59 -8.33
CA GLN A 78 -1.30 -7.73 -8.43
C GLN A 78 -2.58 -7.41 -7.65
N LYS A 79 -3.72 -7.75 -8.22
CA LYS A 79 -5.01 -7.66 -7.52
C LYS A 79 -5.10 -8.81 -6.52
N THR A 80 -5.10 -8.51 -5.23
CA THR A 80 -5.15 -9.51 -4.16
C THR A 80 -6.54 -9.72 -3.60
N MET A 81 -7.39 -8.70 -3.67
CA MET A 81 -8.80 -8.78 -3.29
C MET A 81 -9.69 -8.04 -4.30
N HIS A 82 -10.87 -8.59 -4.55
CA HIS A 82 -11.88 -7.99 -5.39
C HIS A 82 -13.27 -8.37 -4.87
N SER A 83 -14.07 -7.37 -4.54
CA SER A 83 -15.47 -7.50 -4.17
C SER A 83 -16.28 -6.33 -4.73
N ASP A 84 -17.59 -6.37 -4.55
CA ASP A 84 -18.49 -5.28 -4.94
C ASP A 84 -18.25 -4.00 -4.12
N VAL A 85 -17.68 -4.14 -2.93
CA VAL A 85 -17.34 -3.03 -2.02
C VAL A 85 -15.94 -2.47 -2.25
N GLY A 86 -15.08 -3.15 -3.02
CA GLY A 86 -13.74 -2.62 -3.27
C GLY A 86 -12.72 -3.58 -3.84
N ARG A 87 -11.50 -3.06 -4.00
CA ARG A 87 -10.37 -3.74 -4.65
C ARG A 87 -9.09 -3.42 -3.91
N VAL A 88 -8.22 -4.42 -3.77
CA VAL A 88 -6.90 -4.26 -3.17
C VAL A 88 -5.84 -4.68 -4.16
N TYR A 89 -4.83 -3.83 -4.33
CA TYR A 89 -3.71 -4.02 -5.23
C TYR A 89 -2.42 -3.98 -4.44
N GLU A 90 -1.66 -5.07 -4.43
CA GLU A 90 -0.36 -5.14 -3.78
C GLU A 90 0.75 -5.10 -4.83
N LEU A 91 1.92 -4.55 -4.48
CA LEU A 91 3.09 -4.67 -5.33
C LEU A 91 3.45 -6.14 -5.57
N LYS A 92 3.76 -6.50 -6.83
CA LYS A 92 4.22 -7.86 -7.17
C LYS A 92 5.58 -8.18 -6.53
N SER A 93 6.47 -7.20 -6.45
CA SER A 93 7.83 -7.36 -5.93
C SER A 93 7.89 -7.34 -4.39
N ASN A 94 7.12 -6.45 -3.75
CA ASN A 94 7.18 -6.23 -2.31
C ASN A 94 5.81 -5.88 -1.70
N GLY A 95 4.83 -6.77 -1.88
CA GLY A 95 3.49 -6.64 -1.28
C GLY A 95 3.39 -7.23 0.12
N PHE A 96 2.30 -6.93 0.83
CA PHE A 96 2.01 -7.46 2.17
C PHE A 96 2.10 -8.98 2.20
N ARG A 97 1.58 -9.68 1.18
CA ARG A 97 1.68 -11.15 1.11
C ARG A 97 3.13 -11.65 1.11
N ALA A 98 4.04 -10.97 0.42
CA ALA A 98 5.46 -11.32 0.40
C ALA A 98 6.09 -11.06 1.78
N TRP A 99 5.76 -9.93 2.38
CA TRP A 99 6.19 -9.58 3.74
C TRP A 99 5.72 -10.60 4.79
N TYR A 100 4.44 -10.99 4.80
CA TYR A 100 3.90 -11.98 5.73
C TYR A 100 4.59 -13.34 5.59
N LYS A 101 4.86 -13.79 4.35
CA LYS A 101 5.63 -15.02 4.09
C LYS A 101 7.04 -14.94 4.68
N SER A 102 7.71 -13.79 4.55
CA SER A 102 9.05 -13.56 5.12
C SER A 102 9.05 -13.57 6.65
N LYS A 103 8.01 -13.02 7.30
CA LYS A 103 7.87 -13.10 8.77
C LYS A 103 7.62 -14.53 9.22
N LYS A 104 6.73 -15.27 8.55
CA LYS A 104 6.43 -16.67 8.89
C LYS A 104 7.65 -17.57 8.76
N SER A 105 8.52 -17.35 7.77
CA SER A 105 9.79 -18.10 7.65
C SER A 105 10.77 -17.77 8.78
N ARG A 106 10.89 -16.49 9.17
CA ARG A 106 11.69 -16.04 10.32
C ARG A 106 11.21 -16.65 11.65
N THR A 107 9.91 -16.71 11.88
CA THR A 107 9.35 -17.32 13.11
C THR A 107 9.58 -18.82 13.15
N ARG A 108 9.51 -19.53 12.01
CA ARG A 108 9.84 -20.96 11.94
C ARG A 108 11.31 -21.24 12.25
N ARG A 109 12.24 -20.42 11.77
CA ARG A 109 13.66 -20.54 12.12
C ARG A 109 13.90 -20.34 13.62
N LYS A 110 13.21 -19.40 14.26
CA LYS A 110 13.34 -19.17 15.71
C LYS A 110 12.78 -20.28 16.61
N LYS A 111 11.86 -21.12 16.10
CA LYS A 111 11.31 -22.27 16.84
C LYS A 111 12.11 -23.56 16.63
N ALA A 112 13.07 -23.55 15.70
CA ALA A 112 13.89 -24.71 15.35
C ALA A 112 15.32 -24.61 15.91
N VAL A 113 15.54 -23.72 16.89
CA VAL A 113 16.78 -23.56 17.66
C VAL A 113 16.46 -23.87 19.12
#